data_AF-A0A1H7QQZ5-F1
#
_entry.id   AF-A0A1H7QQZ5-F1
#
_cell.length_a   1.000
_cell.length_b   1.000
_cell.length_c   1.000
_cell.angle_alpha   90.00
_cell.angle_beta   90.00
_cell.angle_gamma   90.00
#
_symmetry.space_group_name_H-M   'P 1'
#
loop_
_entity.id
_entity.type
_entity.pdbx_description
1 polymer ?
#
loop_
_entity_poly.entity_id
_entity_poly.type
_entity_poly.pdbx_seq_one_letter_code
_entity_poly.pdbx_strand_id
1 'polypeptide(L)'
;MPRYEFKEGSSSKFWEITLSGSSFTTRWGRIGTEGQEKTQHFDSSAEARKEHDKLIREKEKKGYEPAGDAGAEAGDGEATPSATNPALEAAILADPDNVEAYLAYGTWLSEQGDPRGELIALQHALSQASGTEASNLKRKLTVHLKTHQELFLGELAEAVEDEELSVEWHLGFIRSARVAKKDYDSTRDIPDTALELLTHPSAKFLRGLTIGMAEFDGENVYDSVIEKLAEAGGSKTIQDLFIGDFQYPDEMEISWSHLNDVSPLLQVLPALRTLRLRGASLELGKLHLPELREFTVETGGLPLSAVKSIVTAKWPKLERLEIWFGSENYGAEGGVKDIRPLLEGKGVPNLKRLGLRNSEFTDALCEALPTAKVLPQLETLDLSMGTMSDKGAGVLAEHAAAFSHLRELDVTENTLTPAGQKLVAKLAGTVSAGNQREYDEEYRYAAVGE
;
A
#
# COMPACT_ATOMS: atom_id res chain seq x y z
N MET A 1 -12.25 27.64 12.81
CA MET A 1 -13.20 27.22 13.86
C MET A 1 -14.52 26.86 13.17
N PRO A 2 -14.99 25.61 13.20
CA PRO A 2 -16.24 25.24 12.53
C PRO A 2 -17.43 25.98 13.17
N ARG A 3 -18.04 26.88 12.41
CA ARG A 3 -19.20 27.66 12.81
C ARG A 3 -20.44 27.10 12.15
N TYR A 4 -21.48 26.91 12.96
CA TYR A 4 -22.78 26.48 12.50
C TYR A 4 -23.82 27.56 12.76
N GLU A 5 -24.68 27.81 11.78
CA GLU A 5 -25.75 28.80 11.86
C GLU A 5 -27.12 28.14 11.75
N PHE A 6 -28.09 28.71 12.48
CA PHE A 6 -29.49 28.29 12.45
C PHE A 6 -30.37 29.52 12.26
N LYS A 7 -31.20 29.52 11.21
CA LYS A 7 -32.12 30.61 10.87
C LYS A 7 -33.54 30.05 10.71
N GLU A 8 -34.43 30.41 11.62
CA GLU A 8 -35.86 30.05 11.55
C GLU A 8 -36.71 31.22 12.07
N GLY A 9 -37.60 31.74 11.23
CA GLY A 9 -38.44 32.91 11.57
C GLY A 9 -37.62 34.14 11.95
N SER A 10 -37.84 34.68 13.15
CA SER A 10 -37.07 35.80 13.72
C SER A 10 -35.82 35.38 14.50
N SER A 11 -35.55 34.07 14.60
CA SER A 11 -34.40 33.51 15.32
C SER A 11 -33.22 33.31 14.38
N SER A 12 -32.09 33.95 14.70
CA SER A 12 -30.82 33.79 13.98
C SER A 12 -29.73 33.51 15.00
N LYS A 13 -29.27 32.27 15.09
CA LYS A 13 -28.33 31.79 16.12
C LYS A 13 -27.07 31.24 15.47
N PHE A 14 -25.95 31.39 16.16
CA PHE A 14 -24.70 30.71 15.84
C PHE A 14 -24.31 29.77 16.97
N TRP A 15 -23.62 28.70 16.62
CA TRP A 15 -22.99 27.76 17.52
C TRP A 15 -21.66 27.35 16.92
N GLU A 16 -20.61 27.39 17.71
CA GLU A 16 -19.24 27.08 17.34
C GLU A 16 -18.69 26.10 18.37
N ILE A 17 -17.84 25.21 17.92
CA ILE A 17 -17.11 24.31 18.79
C ILE A 17 -15.68 24.21 18.31
N THR A 18 -14.73 24.26 19.23
CA THR A 18 -13.30 24.12 18.96
C THR A 18 -12.74 23.08 19.90
N LEU A 19 -12.20 21.99 19.33
CA LEU A 19 -11.49 20.96 20.08
C LEU A 19 -10.03 21.41 20.29
N SER A 20 -9.50 21.19 21.48
CA SER A 20 -8.12 21.51 21.85
C SER A 20 -7.62 20.48 22.87
N GLY A 21 -6.88 19.49 22.39
CA GLY A 21 -6.34 18.40 23.21
C GLY A 21 -7.45 17.66 23.97
N SER A 22 -7.33 17.57 25.29
CA SER A 22 -8.33 16.97 26.20
C SER A 22 -9.47 17.90 26.60
N SER A 23 -9.76 18.93 25.81
CA SER A 23 -10.84 19.88 26.08
C SER A 23 -11.51 20.36 24.81
N PHE A 24 -12.74 20.86 24.92
CA PHE A 24 -13.33 21.66 23.85
C PHE A 24 -14.02 22.89 24.40
N THR A 25 -14.06 23.94 23.59
CA THR A 25 -14.79 25.18 23.87
C THR A 25 -15.96 25.31 22.92
N THR A 26 -17.16 25.44 23.48
CA THR A 26 -18.38 25.76 22.72
C THR A 26 -18.72 27.22 22.87
N ARG A 27 -19.00 27.93 21.78
CA ARG A 27 -19.47 29.33 21.77
C ARG A 27 -20.82 29.42 21.07
N TRP A 28 -21.80 30.13 21.64
CA TRP A 28 -23.14 30.26 21.05
C TRP A 28 -23.82 31.57 21.37
N GLY A 29 -24.67 32.04 20.45
CA GLY A 29 -25.37 33.31 20.63
C GLY A 29 -26.29 33.65 19.48
N ARG A 30 -26.83 34.88 19.51
CA ARG A 30 -27.53 35.45 18.35
C ARG A 30 -26.49 35.90 17.34
N ILE A 31 -26.71 35.65 16.04
CA ILE A 31 -25.83 36.14 14.98
C ILE A 31 -25.70 37.67 15.10
N GLY A 32 -24.46 38.17 15.16
CA GLY A 32 -24.14 39.59 15.40
C GLY A 32 -23.91 39.98 16.86
N THR A 33 -23.80 39.02 17.78
CA THR A 33 -23.43 39.23 19.19
C THR A 33 -22.14 38.47 19.53
N GLU A 34 -21.46 38.83 20.62
CA GLU A 34 -20.26 38.10 21.09
C GLU A 34 -20.58 36.66 21.54
N GLY A 35 -21.83 36.40 21.91
CA GLY A 35 -22.28 35.09 22.39
C GLY A 35 -21.82 34.77 23.82
N GLN A 36 -22.00 33.51 24.19
CA GLN A 36 -21.54 32.92 25.44
C GLN A 36 -20.64 31.75 25.11
N GLU A 37 -19.61 31.52 25.92
CA GLU A 37 -18.69 30.40 25.75
C GLU A 37 -18.66 29.50 26.98
N LYS A 38 -18.35 28.23 26.76
CA LYS A 38 -18.12 27.24 27.80
C LYS A 38 -17.07 26.24 27.35
N THR A 39 -16.02 26.11 28.14
CA THR A 39 -14.98 25.09 27.99
C THR A 39 -15.31 23.88 28.85
N GLN A 40 -15.12 22.69 28.30
CA GLN A 40 -15.23 21.41 29.00
C GLN A 40 -13.91 20.66 28.88
N HIS A 41 -13.44 20.11 30.00
CA HIS A 41 -12.22 19.31 30.09
C HIS A 41 -12.57 17.85 30.32
N PHE A 42 -11.76 16.96 29.77
CA PHE A 42 -11.91 15.52 29.79
C PHE A 42 -10.59 14.87 30.24
N ASP A 43 -10.65 13.60 30.64
CA ASP A 43 -9.48 12.88 31.13
C ASP A 43 -8.52 12.52 29.97
N SER A 44 -9.00 12.56 28.73
CA SER A 44 -8.20 12.34 27.51
C SER A 44 -8.69 13.16 26.32
N SER A 45 -7.84 13.30 25.30
CA SER A 45 -8.22 13.87 23.99
C SER A 45 -9.30 13.04 23.29
N ALA A 46 -9.25 11.71 23.42
CA ALA A 46 -10.24 10.81 22.84
C ALA A 46 -11.65 11.03 23.42
N GLU A 47 -11.78 11.20 24.73
CA GLU A 47 -13.06 11.53 25.36
C GLU A 47 -13.57 12.91 24.93
N ALA A 48 -12.67 13.89 24.84
CA ALA A 48 -13.01 15.22 24.35
C ALA A 48 -13.51 15.18 22.89
N ARG A 49 -12.85 14.42 22.02
CA ARG A 49 -13.22 14.23 20.61
C ARG A 49 -14.55 13.49 20.48
N LYS A 50 -14.77 12.42 21.25
CA LYS A 50 -16.04 11.66 21.24
C LYS A 50 -17.24 12.52 21.61
N GLU A 51 -17.12 13.34 22.67
CA GLU A 51 -18.20 14.25 23.05
C GLU A 51 -18.31 15.46 22.11
N HIS A 52 -17.20 15.94 21.54
CA HIS A 52 -17.18 16.95 20.49
C HIS A 52 -17.99 16.52 19.26
N ASP A 53 -17.68 15.34 18.70
CA ASP A 53 -18.33 14.84 17.48
C ASP A 53 -19.81 14.53 17.71
N LYS A 54 -20.14 14.01 18.90
CA LYS A 54 -21.52 13.81 19.33
C LYS A 54 -22.30 15.12 19.38
N LEU A 55 -21.71 16.20 19.90
CA LEU A 55 -22.36 17.52 19.94
C LEU A 55 -22.59 18.09 18.54
N ILE A 56 -21.67 17.88 17.59
CA ILE A 56 -21.85 18.29 16.19
C ILE A 56 -23.06 17.56 15.59
N ARG A 57 -23.10 16.22 15.67
CA ARG A 57 -24.22 15.42 15.13
C ARG A 57 -25.57 15.83 15.75
N GLU A 58 -25.58 16.15 17.04
CA GLU A 58 -26.79 16.67 17.71
C GLU A 58 -27.24 18.03 17.18
N LYS A 59 -26.31 18.90 16.77
CA LYS A 59 -26.62 20.24 16.25
C LYS A 59 -27.08 20.18 14.80
N GLU A 60 -26.44 19.37 13.97
CA GLU A 60 -26.87 19.11 12.59
C GLU A 60 -28.28 18.52 12.56
N LYS A 61 -28.58 17.56 13.44
CA LYS A 61 -29.94 17.00 13.60
C LYS A 61 -30.98 18.05 14.03
N LYS A 62 -30.55 19.13 14.68
CA LYS A 62 -31.39 20.28 15.07
C LYS A 62 -31.49 21.35 13.97
N GLY A 63 -30.96 21.08 12.77
CA GLY A 63 -31.05 21.95 11.60
C GLY A 63 -29.99 23.05 11.52
N TYR A 64 -28.90 22.95 12.29
CA TYR A 64 -27.77 23.86 12.18
C TYR A 64 -26.93 23.51 10.96
N GLU A 65 -26.62 24.49 10.12
CA GLU A 65 -25.85 24.31 8.88
C GLU A 65 -24.45 24.96 9.00
N PRO A 66 -23.41 24.36 8.41
CA PRO A 66 -22.07 24.92 8.43
C PRO A 66 -22.02 26.27 7.68
N ALA A 67 -21.52 27.30 8.34
CA ALA A 67 -21.30 28.62 7.75
C ALA A 67 -19.85 28.73 7.26
N GLY A 68 -19.68 29.04 5.96
CA GLY A 68 -18.39 29.12 5.29
C GLY A 68 -17.37 30.01 6.01
N ASP A 69 -16.15 29.48 6.09
CA ASP A 69 -15.03 29.94 6.93
C ASP A 69 -14.61 31.39 6.62
N ALA A 70 -14.60 32.25 7.64
CA ALA A 70 -14.04 33.59 7.57
C ALA A 70 -13.17 33.81 8.82
N GLY A 71 -11.87 33.54 8.64
CA GLY A 71 -10.74 34.12 9.37
C GLY A 71 -10.79 34.09 10.89
N ALA A 72 -10.01 33.18 11.50
CA ALA A 72 -9.61 33.31 12.89
C ALA A 72 -8.10 33.07 13.02
N GLU A 73 -7.39 34.15 13.35
CA GLU A 73 -6.05 34.13 13.94
C GLU A 73 -6.04 33.21 15.17
N ALA A 74 -5.11 32.26 15.18
CA ALA A 74 -4.90 31.33 16.28
C ALA A 74 -4.07 32.02 17.38
N GLY A 75 -4.60 32.01 18.60
CA GLY A 75 -3.87 32.36 19.81
C GLY A 75 -3.26 31.11 20.42
N ASP A 76 -1.93 31.02 20.29
CA ASP A 76 -0.93 30.23 21.01
C ASP A 76 -1.41 29.18 22.02
N GLY A 77 -1.59 27.99 21.45
CA GLY A 77 -1.20 26.70 22.03
C GLY A 77 -0.66 25.80 20.92
N GLU A 78 0.01 26.38 19.92
CA GLU A 78 0.42 25.70 18.69
C GLU A 78 1.52 24.67 18.99
N ALA A 79 1.28 23.42 18.59
CA ALA A 79 2.35 22.60 18.06
C ALA A 79 2.97 23.40 16.89
N THR A 80 4.10 24.07 17.15
CA THR A 80 4.79 24.89 16.15
C THR A 80 4.90 24.10 14.85
N PRO A 81 4.39 24.62 13.71
CA PRO A 81 4.60 23.97 12.42
C PRO A 81 6.09 23.72 12.22
N SER A 82 6.46 22.48 11.89
CA SER A 82 7.87 22.13 11.64
C SER A 82 8.45 23.10 10.60
N ALA A 83 9.61 23.68 10.92
CA ALA A 83 10.24 24.66 10.05
C ALA A 83 10.58 24.02 8.69
N THR A 84 10.38 24.76 7.59
CA THR A 84 10.61 24.22 6.23
C THR A 84 11.72 24.94 5.48
N ASN A 85 12.52 24.20 4.72
CA ASN A 85 13.52 24.75 3.80
C ASN A 85 13.38 24.12 2.41
N PRO A 86 12.67 24.77 1.46
CA PRO A 86 12.37 24.19 0.16
C PRO A 86 13.59 23.75 -0.66
N ALA A 87 14.74 24.41 -0.51
CA ALA A 87 15.95 24.06 -1.24
C ALA A 87 16.57 22.75 -0.73
N LEU A 88 16.62 22.56 0.59
CA LEU A 88 17.11 21.33 1.20
C LEU A 88 16.13 20.17 0.99
N GLU A 89 14.82 20.44 1.06
CA GLU A 89 13.79 19.45 0.75
C GLU A 89 13.86 19.01 -0.72
N ALA A 90 14.07 19.93 -1.66
CA ALA A 90 14.26 19.60 -3.07
C ALA A 90 15.49 18.73 -3.33
N ALA A 91 16.58 18.93 -2.57
CA ALA A 91 17.78 18.08 -2.66
C ALA A 91 17.48 16.64 -2.21
N ILE A 92 16.71 16.47 -1.13
CA ILE A 92 16.25 15.15 -0.66
C ILE A 92 15.30 14.51 -1.67
N LEU A 93 14.35 15.27 -2.25
CA LEU A 93 13.43 14.74 -3.26
C LEU A 93 14.15 14.28 -4.54
N ALA A 94 15.23 14.97 -4.93
CA ALA A 94 16.02 14.62 -6.10
C ALA A 94 16.85 13.33 -5.90
N ASP A 95 17.35 13.10 -4.69
CA ASP A 95 18.07 11.88 -4.31
C ASP A 95 17.69 11.46 -2.88
N PRO A 96 16.61 10.67 -2.71
CA PRO A 96 16.11 10.27 -1.39
C PRO A 96 17.03 9.36 -0.58
N ASP A 97 18.15 8.91 -1.17
CA ASP A 97 19.16 8.11 -0.48
C ASP A 97 20.39 8.97 -0.09
N ASN A 98 20.39 10.27 -0.41
CA ASN A 98 21.48 11.20 -0.13
C ASN A 98 21.52 11.60 1.36
N VAL A 99 22.29 10.86 2.14
CA VAL A 99 22.50 11.12 3.58
C VAL A 99 22.97 12.56 3.85
N GLU A 100 23.86 13.12 3.02
CA GLU A 100 24.38 14.47 3.21
C GLU A 100 23.28 15.54 3.08
N ALA A 101 22.32 15.35 2.17
CA ALA A 101 21.18 16.25 2.04
C ALA A 101 20.30 16.24 3.29
N TYR A 102 20.06 15.06 3.88
CA TYR A 102 19.36 14.94 5.16
C TYR A 102 20.15 15.57 6.31
N LEU A 103 21.47 15.37 6.39
CA LEU A 103 22.30 15.96 7.45
C LEU A 103 22.34 17.48 7.36
N ALA A 104 22.44 18.03 6.15
CA ALA A 104 22.34 19.47 5.92
C ALA A 104 20.97 19.99 6.38
N TYR A 105 19.89 19.28 6.07
CA TYR A 105 18.56 19.66 6.52
C TYR A 105 18.39 19.54 8.04
N GLY A 106 18.89 18.47 8.64
CA GLY A 106 18.85 18.25 10.08
C GLY A 106 19.64 19.30 10.85
N THR A 107 20.80 19.70 10.36
CA THR A 107 21.59 20.81 10.93
C THR A 107 20.77 22.10 10.93
N TRP A 108 20.16 22.44 9.79
CA TRP A 108 19.31 23.63 9.67
C TRP A 108 18.09 23.56 10.59
N LEU A 109 17.43 22.40 10.69
CA LEU A 109 16.29 22.18 11.59
C LEU A 109 16.69 22.38 13.06
N SER A 110 17.86 21.87 13.48
CA SER A 110 18.40 22.11 14.81
C SER A 110 18.67 23.58 15.10
N GLU A 111 19.16 24.35 14.11
CA GLU A 111 19.32 25.81 14.24
C GLU A 111 17.98 26.54 14.41
N GLN A 112 16.88 25.99 13.88
CA GLN A 112 15.52 26.49 14.10
C GLN A 112 14.89 25.98 15.41
N GLY A 113 15.59 25.15 16.18
CA GLY A 113 15.05 24.53 17.40
C GLY A 113 14.08 23.37 17.15
N ASP A 114 14.01 22.83 15.93
CA ASP A 114 13.14 21.71 15.60
C ASP A 114 13.79 20.37 16.06
N PRO A 115 13.11 19.57 16.90
CA PRO A 115 13.65 18.31 17.42
C PRO A 115 13.89 17.25 16.31
N ARG A 116 13.36 17.44 15.10
CA ARG A 116 13.65 16.59 13.95
C ARG A 116 15.12 16.63 13.54
N GLY A 117 15.81 17.75 13.78
CA GLY A 117 17.25 17.85 13.52
C GLY A 117 18.08 16.88 14.37
N GLU A 118 17.75 16.75 15.66
CA GLU A 118 18.36 15.75 16.53
C GLU A 118 17.98 14.33 16.12
N LEU A 119 16.72 14.11 15.71
CA LEU A 119 16.27 12.81 15.21
C LEU A 119 17.12 12.33 14.02
N ILE A 120 17.37 13.22 13.05
CA ILE A 120 18.23 12.97 11.90
C ILE A 120 19.64 12.57 12.35
N ALA A 121 20.25 13.36 13.24
CA ALA A 121 21.60 13.10 13.73
C ALA A 121 21.70 11.77 14.49
N LEU A 122 20.72 11.45 15.34
CA LEU A 122 20.66 10.20 16.10
C LEU A 122 20.53 8.99 15.17
N GLN A 123 19.66 9.06 14.15
CA GLN A 123 19.50 7.96 13.20
C GLN A 123 20.74 7.75 12.33
N HIS A 124 21.38 8.84 11.89
CA HIS A 124 22.65 8.73 11.17
C HIS A 124 23.75 8.12 12.05
N ALA A 125 23.95 8.64 13.27
CA ALA A 125 24.94 8.09 14.20
C ALA A 125 24.69 6.60 14.48
N LEU A 126 23.42 6.20 14.66
CA LEU A 126 23.06 4.80 14.87
C LEU A 126 23.41 3.92 13.67
N SER A 127 23.26 4.43 12.44
CA SER A 127 23.63 3.68 11.22
C SER A 127 25.12 3.34 11.12
N GLN A 128 25.97 4.13 11.77
CA GLN A 128 27.42 3.96 11.78
C GLN A 128 27.95 3.24 13.03
N ALA A 129 27.13 3.17 14.08
CA ALA A 129 27.53 2.61 15.36
C ALA A 129 27.41 1.07 15.39
N SER A 130 28.17 0.45 16.29
CA SER A 130 28.09 -0.98 16.57
C SER A 130 28.21 -1.27 18.07
N GLY A 131 27.88 -2.50 18.48
CA GLY A 131 28.02 -2.94 19.87
C GLY A 131 27.26 -2.06 20.88
N THR A 132 27.92 -1.72 21.98
CA THR A 132 27.32 -0.95 23.10
C THR A 132 26.88 0.46 22.68
N GLU A 133 27.61 1.10 21.76
CA GLU A 133 27.25 2.43 21.25
C GLU A 133 25.92 2.39 20.51
N ALA A 134 25.73 1.42 19.60
CA ALA A 134 24.47 1.23 18.90
C ALA A 134 23.30 0.99 19.86
N SER A 135 23.49 0.18 20.90
CA SER A 135 22.46 -0.06 21.93
C SER A 135 22.08 1.21 22.70
N ASN A 136 23.06 2.07 23.01
CA ASN A 136 22.80 3.34 23.68
C ASN A 136 22.10 4.34 22.76
N LEU A 137 22.49 4.42 21.49
CA LEU A 137 21.84 5.26 20.49
C LEU A 137 20.41 4.82 20.22
N LYS A 138 20.13 3.51 20.14
CA LYS A 138 18.76 2.97 20.07
C LYS A 138 17.91 3.45 21.23
N ARG A 139 18.43 3.37 22.47
CA ARG A 139 17.70 3.84 23.65
C ARG A 139 17.42 5.35 23.57
N LYS A 140 18.40 6.16 23.16
CA LYS A 140 18.23 7.61 22.97
C LYS A 140 17.17 7.91 21.90
N LEU A 141 17.23 7.21 20.77
CA LEU A 141 16.28 7.34 19.67
C LEU A 141 14.85 7.02 20.10
N THR A 142 14.63 5.91 20.83
CA THR A 142 13.32 5.53 21.36
C THR A 142 12.78 6.59 22.32
N VAL A 143 13.63 7.12 23.21
CA VAL A 143 13.23 8.19 24.13
C VAL A 143 12.87 9.45 23.32
N HIS A 144 13.69 9.84 22.35
CA HIS A 144 13.47 11.04 21.53
C HIS A 144 12.16 10.98 20.76
N LEU A 145 11.88 9.87 20.08
CA LEU A 145 10.64 9.65 19.35
C LEU A 145 9.43 9.71 20.28
N LYS A 146 9.51 9.09 21.46
CA LYS A 146 8.43 9.11 22.45
C LYS A 146 8.20 10.51 23.03
N THR A 147 9.27 11.24 23.33
CA THR A 147 9.19 12.59 23.89
C THR A 147 8.56 13.59 22.92
N HIS A 148 8.80 13.41 21.62
CA HIS A 148 8.33 14.32 20.57
C HIS A 148 7.26 13.69 19.67
N GLN A 149 6.55 12.66 20.15
CA GLN A 149 5.59 11.87 19.36
C GLN A 149 4.48 12.74 18.77
N GLU A 150 3.90 13.64 19.57
CA GLU A 150 2.85 14.57 19.14
C GLU A 150 3.32 15.49 17.99
N LEU A 151 4.57 15.96 18.03
CA LEU A 151 5.15 16.77 16.95
C LEU A 151 5.46 15.95 15.69
N PHE A 152 5.87 14.70 15.87
CA PHE A 152 6.29 13.84 14.75
C PHE A 152 5.15 13.11 14.06
N LEU A 153 4.03 12.88 14.74
CA LEU A 153 2.92 12.07 14.23
C LEU A 153 1.56 12.75 14.37
N GLY A 154 1.40 13.75 15.24
CA GLY A 154 0.10 14.36 15.49
C GLY A 154 -0.95 13.30 15.88
N GLU A 155 -2.10 13.32 15.22
CA GLU A 155 -3.19 12.36 15.45
C GLU A 155 -2.87 10.94 14.93
N LEU A 156 -1.85 10.78 14.07
CA LEU A 156 -1.34 9.45 13.68
C LEU A 156 -0.64 8.73 14.84
N ALA A 157 -0.30 9.43 15.93
CA ALA A 157 0.34 8.83 17.10
C ALA A 157 -0.52 7.69 17.69
N GLU A 158 -1.84 7.89 17.77
CA GLU A 158 -2.81 6.89 18.23
C GLU A 158 -2.85 5.68 17.29
N ALA A 159 -2.85 5.90 15.96
CA ALA A 159 -2.80 4.80 15.00
C ALA A 159 -1.55 3.92 15.17
N VAL A 160 -0.42 4.52 15.54
CA VAL A 160 0.82 3.78 15.81
C VAL A 160 0.72 2.99 17.12
N GLU A 161 0.08 3.55 18.14
CA GLU A 161 -0.13 2.87 19.43
C GLU A 161 -1.10 1.70 19.32
N ASP A 162 -2.14 1.85 18.51
CA ASP A 162 -3.15 0.83 18.24
C ASP A 162 -2.69 -0.23 17.21
N GLU A 163 -1.46 -0.09 16.68
CA GLU A 163 -0.88 -0.95 15.64
C GLU A 163 -1.64 -0.94 14.30
N GLU A 164 -2.51 0.05 14.08
CA GLU A 164 -3.23 0.30 12.81
C GLU A 164 -2.37 1.08 11.79
N LEU A 165 -1.28 1.70 12.26
CA LEU A 165 -0.24 2.32 11.46
C LEU A 165 1.14 1.84 11.93
N SER A 166 1.89 1.20 11.03
CA SER A 166 3.31 0.92 11.24
C SER A 166 4.15 1.84 10.37
N VAL A 167 5.18 2.48 10.93
CA VAL A 167 6.07 3.39 10.20
C VAL A 167 7.54 2.98 10.31
N GLU A 168 8.25 3.09 9.20
CA GLU A 168 9.71 3.01 9.18
C GLU A 168 10.30 4.41 9.03
N TRP A 169 11.12 4.81 10.00
CA TRP A 169 11.80 6.09 9.98
C TRP A 169 13.14 6.02 9.23
N HIS A 170 13.38 6.99 8.36
CA HIS A 170 14.66 7.24 7.72
C HIS A 170 15.03 8.71 7.86
N LEU A 171 16.12 8.95 8.60
CA LEU A 171 16.72 10.28 8.78
C LEU A 171 15.66 11.37 9.00
N GLY A 172 14.90 11.26 10.09
CA GLY A 172 13.92 12.24 10.52
C GLY A 172 12.56 12.16 9.87
N PHE A 173 12.34 11.34 8.83
CA PHE A 173 11.07 11.27 8.10
C PHE A 173 10.59 9.82 7.97
N ILE A 174 9.31 9.63 7.73
CA ILE A 174 8.72 8.33 7.42
C ILE A 174 9.09 7.98 5.99
N ARG A 175 9.73 6.83 5.79
CA ARG A 175 10.15 6.32 4.48
C ARG A 175 9.20 5.26 3.95
N SER A 176 8.72 4.39 4.82
CA SER A 176 7.70 3.40 4.49
C SER A 176 6.66 3.35 5.59
N ALA A 177 5.42 3.01 5.22
CA ALA A 177 4.34 2.84 6.17
C ALA A 177 3.38 1.73 5.74
N ARG A 178 2.80 1.05 6.73
CA ARG A 178 1.68 0.13 6.56
C ARG A 178 0.47 0.68 7.31
N VAL A 179 -0.66 0.83 6.62
CA VAL A 179 -1.95 1.21 7.21
C VAL A 179 -2.90 0.04 7.07
N ALA A 180 -3.50 -0.41 8.16
CA ALA A 180 -4.48 -1.49 8.16
C ALA A 180 -5.29 -1.49 9.45
N LYS A 181 -6.52 -2.02 9.43
CA LYS A 181 -7.15 -2.48 10.66
C LYS A 181 -6.32 -3.61 11.24
N LYS A 182 -6.22 -3.64 12.56
CA LYS A 182 -5.56 -4.71 13.30
C LYS A 182 -6.50 -5.89 13.50
N ASP A 183 -7.74 -5.62 13.92
CA ASP A 183 -8.76 -6.62 14.22
C ASP A 183 -10.17 -6.00 14.22
N TYR A 184 -11.16 -6.76 14.70
CA TYR A 184 -12.55 -6.32 14.81
C TYR A 184 -12.77 -5.14 15.77
N ASP A 185 -11.87 -4.89 16.71
CA ASP A 185 -11.95 -3.79 17.66
C ASP A 185 -11.33 -2.50 17.08
N SER A 186 -10.72 -2.56 15.90
CA SER A 186 -10.11 -1.41 15.23
C SER A 186 -11.10 -0.29 14.93
N THR A 187 -10.78 0.91 15.40
CA THR A 187 -11.71 2.04 15.38
C THR A 187 -11.44 3.06 14.30
N ARG A 188 -10.23 3.13 13.73
CA ARG A 188 -9.94 4.14 12.71
C ARG A 188 -10.52 3.74 11.36
N ASP A 189 -10.85 4.77 10.59
CA ASP A 189 -11.14 4.66 9.17
C ASP A 189 -9.81 4.57 8.42
N ILE A 190 -9.57 3.44 7.73
CA ILE A 190 -8.33 3.20 6.99
C ILE A 190 -8.17 4.18 5.82
N PRO A 191 -9.22 4.49 5.04
CA PRO A 191 -9.13 5.53 4.02
C PRO A 191 -8.67 6.90 4.59
N ASP A 192 -9.28 7.39 5.68
CA ASP A 192 -8.90 8.67 6.31
C ASP A 192 -7.48 8.61 6.88
N THR A 193 -7.11 7.52 7.53
CA THR A 193 -5.77 7.36 8.11
C THR A 193 -4.69 7.36 7.03
N ALA A 194 -4.97 6.75 5.87
CA ALA A 194 -4.06 6.77 4.72
C ALA A 194 -3.94 8.17 4.10
N LEU A 195 -5.04 8.92 3.99
CA LEU A 195 -5.02 10.31 3.54
C LEU A 195 -4.26 11.22 4.51
N GLU A 196 -4.51 11.06 5.81
CA GLU A 196 -3.82 11.79 6.87
C GLU A 196 -2.31 11.53 6.79
N LEU A 197 -1.90 10.26 6.65
CA LEU A 197 -0.50 9.90 6.44
C LEU A 197 0.10 10.60 5.21
N LEU A 198 -0.54 10.55 4.04
CA LEU A 198 0.00 11.16 2.81
C LEU A 198 0.14 12.68 2.89
N THR A 199 -0.67 13.34 3.71
CA THR A 199 -0.64 14.79 3.89
C THR A 199 0.22 15.22 5.07
N HIS A 200 0.68 14.28 5.90
CA HIS A 200 1.45 14.58 7.11
C HIS A 200 2.89 15.05 6.80
N PRO A 201 3.41 16.10 7.48
CA PRO A 201 4.77 16.61 7.25
C PRO A 201 5.89 15.57 7.40
N SER A 202 5.72 14.61 8.32
CA SER A 202 6.70 13.51 8.50
C SER A 202 6.73 12.53 7.33
N ALA A 203 5.68 12.46 6.50
CA ALA A 203 5.60 11.57 5.34
C ALA A 203 5.95 12.28 4.01
N LYS A 204 6.49 13.51 4.07
CA LYS A 204 6.88 14.30 2.89
C LYS A 204 7.80 13.57 1.90
N PHE A 205 8.58 12.60 2.38
CA PHE A 205 9.50 11.79 1.57
C PHE A 205 9.11 10.30 1.55
N LEU A 206 7.84 9.97 1.82
CA LEU A 206 7.34 8.60 1.85
C LEU A 206 7.57 7.92 0.50
N ARG A 207 8.20 6.74 0.51
CA ARG A 207 8.47 5.95 -0.70
C ARG A 207 7.70 4.63 -0.74
N GLY A 208 7.45 4.02 0.41
CA GLY A 208 6.73 2.76 0.52
C GLY A 208 5.37 2.96 1.18
N LEU A 209 4.31 2.44 0.57
CA LEU A 209 3.00 2.39 1.17
C LEU A 209 2.42 0.99 1.04
N THR A 210 2.02 0.42 2.17
CA THR A 210 1.30 -0.85 2.23
C THR A 210 -0.08 -0.62 2.83
N ILE A 211 -1.11 -1.13 2.17
CA ILE A 211 -2.49 -1.15 2.67
C ILE A 211 -2.84 -2.61 2.99
N GLY A 212 -3.09 -2.89 4.26
CA GLY A 212 -3.54 -4.20 4.74
C GLY A 212 -5.05 -4.33 4.70
N MET A 213 -5.63 -4.99 5.71
CA MET A 213 -7.09 -5.05 5.90
C MET A 213 -7.68 -3.63 6.01
N ALA A 214 -8.66 -3.31 5.18
CA ALA A 214 -9.41 -2.07 5.31
C ALA A 214 -10.63 -2.30 6.22
N GLU A 215 -11.33 -3.43 6.04
CA GLU A 215 -12.53 -3.80 6.78
C GLU A 215 -12.50 -5.25 7.28
N PHE A 216 -13.04 -5.48 8.48
CA PHE A 216 -13.25 -6.82 9.05
C PHE A 216 -14.72 -7.25 9.09
N ASP A 217 -15.66 -6.30 8.94
CA ASP A 217 -17.10 -6.58 8.99
C ASP A 217 -17.65 -6.91 7.60
N GLY A 218 -17.47 -8.17 7.19
CA GLY A 218 -17.94 -8.69 5.90
C GLY A 218 -16.85 -8.73 4.83
N GLU A 219 -17.17 -8.23 3.63
CA GLU A 219 -16.22 -8.13 2.53
C GLU A 219 -15.23 -6.98 2.77
N ASN A 220 -13.95 -7.22 2.49
CA ASN A 220 -12.90 -6.21 2.58
C ASN A 220 -12.78 -5.49 1.23
N VAL A 221 -13.05 -4.18 1.17
CA VAL A 221 -13.20 -3.45 -0.11
C VAL A 221 -12.30 -2.22 -0.14
N TYR A 222 -11.49 -2.07 -1.19
CA TYR A 222 -10.45 -1.03 -1.24
C TYR A 222 -10.87 0.28 -1.92
N ASP A 223 -12.09 0.40 -2.48
CA ASP A 223 -12.54 1.55 -3.28
C ASP A 223 -12.31 2.90 -2.57
N SER A 224 -12.80 3.04 -1.34
CA SER A 224 -12.66 4.28 -0.56
C SER A 224 -11.19 4.62 -0.28
N VAL A 225 -10.34 3.61 -0.06
CA VAL A 225 -8.90 3.82 0.13
C VAL A 225 -8.27 4.31 -1.18
N ILE A 226 -8.58 3.67 -2.30
CA ILE A 226 -8.07 4.03 -3.63
C ILE A 226 -8.50 5.46 -3.99
N GLU A 227 -9.76 5.80 -3.77
CA GLU A 227 -10.32 7.14 -4.02
C GLU A 227 -9.55 8.20 -3.22
N LYS A 228 -9.43 8.06 -1.90
CA LYS A 228 -8.73 9.06 -1.06
C LYS A 228 -7.24 9.16 -1.38
N LEU A 229 -6.57 8.05 -1.68
CA LEU A 229 -5.17 8.06 -2.11
C LEU A 229 -5.00 8.77 -3.46
N ALA A 230 -5.94 8.59 -4.38
CA ALA A 230 -5.94 9.29 -5.67
C ALA A 230 -6.23 10.80 -5.50
N GLU A 231 -7.17 11.18 -4.63
CA GLU A 231 -7.51 12.57 -4.29
C GLU A 231 -6.35 13.33 -3.65
N ALA A 232 -5.54 12.66 -2.82
CA ALA A 232 -4.29 13.19 -2.30
C ALA A 232 -3.27 13.53 -3.42
N GLY A 233 -3.57 13.18 -4.67
CA GLY A 233 -2.68 13.30 -5.83
C GLY A 233 -1.61 12.20 -5.86
N GLY A 234 -1.80 11.14 -5.05
CA GLY A 234 -0.73 10.26 -4.62
C GLY A 234 0.41 11.04 -3.93
N SER A 235 1.43 10.34 -3.47
CA SER A 235 2.73 11.00 -3.28
C SER A 235 3.61 10.68 -4.47
N LYS A 236 4.09 11.72 -5.17
CA LYS A 236 5.02 11.57 -6.30
C LYS A 236 6.33 10.87 -5.91
N THR A 237 6.60 10.72 -4.60
CA THR A 237 7.77 10.03 -4.08
C THR A 237 7.53 8.54 -3.83
N ILE A 238 6.28 8.06 -3.87
CA ILE A 238 5.97 6.64 -3.72
C ILE A 238 6.55 5.87 -4.90
N GLN A 239 7.36 4.88 -4.56
CA GLN A 239 8.03 3.96 -5.47
C GLN A 239 7.59 2.51 -5.22
N ASP A 240 7.13 2.19 -4.01
CA ASP A 240 6.71 0.85 -3.63
C ASP A 240 5.27 0.92 -3.09
N LEU A 241 4.35 0.23 -3.77
CA LEU A 241 2.95 0.14 -3.36
C LEU A 241 2.53 -1.32 -3.24
N PHE A 242 1.94 -1.67 -2.11
CA PHE A 242 1.25 -2.94 -1.91
C PHE A 242 -0.17 -2.68 -1.38
N ILE A 243 -1.19 -3.14 -2.10
CA ILE A 243 -2.58 -3.17 -1.62
C ILE A 243 -3.01 -4.63 -1.49
N GLY A 244 -3.65 -4.97 -0.37
CA GLY A 244 -4.04 -6.34 -0.08
C GLY A 244 -3.07 -7.08 0.84
N ASP A 245 -2.39 -6.38 1.76
CA ASP A 245 -1.49 -7.03 2.72
C ASP A 245 -2.26 -7.66 3.89
N PHE A 246 -3.00 -8.72 3.58
CA PHE A 246 -3.69 -9.56 4.54
C PHE A 246 -3.12 -10.99 4.58
N GLN A 247 -3.36 -11.69 5.68
CA GLN A 247 -2.92 -13.04 5.97
C GLN A 247 -4.08 -14.05 5.86
N TYR A 248 -3.83 -15.15 5.17
CA TYR A 248 -4.72 -16.30 5.14
C TYR A 248 -4.23 -17.38 6.13
N PRO A 249 -5.11 -18.09 6.85
CA PRO A 249 -6.56 -17.90 6.93
C PRO A 249 -7.00 -16.93 8.04
N ASP A 250 -6.05 -16.37 8.79
CA ASP A 250 -6.34 -15.69 10.05
C ASP A 250 -7.09 -14.36 9.88
N GLU A 251 -6.85 -13.63 8.78
CA GLU A 251 -7.49 -12.34 8.52
C GLU A 251 -8.57 -12.43 7.44
N MET A 252 -8.24 -12.92 6.25
CA MET A 252 -9.18 -12.91 5.11
C MET A 252 -8.83 -13.94 4.02
N GLU A 253 -9.88 -14.46 3.38
CA GLU A 253 -9.83 -15.22 2.12
C GLU A 253 -9.68 -14.27 0.92
N ILE A 254 -8.90 -14.64 -0.09
CA ILE A 254 -8.63 -13.71 -1.21
C ILE A 254 -9.88 -13.37 -2.01
N SER A 255 -10.85 -14.29 -2.06
CA SER A 255 -12.15 -14.13 -2.72
C SER A 255 -13.07 -13.13 -2.04
N TRP A 256 -12.82 -12.81 -0.76
CA TRP A 256 -13.60 -11.86 0.05
C TRP A 256 -12.92 -10.48 0.18
N SER A 257 -11.81 -10.27 -0.51
CA SER A 257 -11.08 -9.00 -0.53
C SER A 257 -11.05 -8.40 -1.92
N HIS A 258 -11.82 -7.34 -2.16
CA HIS A 258 -12.06 -6.76 -3.48
C HIS A 258 -11.21 -5.51 -3.73
N LEU A 259 -10.38 -5.56 -4.76
CA LEU A 259 -9.56 -4.41 -5.21
C LEU A 259 -10.36 -3.41 -6.05
N ASN A 260 -11.36 -3.89 -6.79
CA ASN A 260 -12.18 -3.18 -7.76
C ASN A 260 -11.33 -2.31 -8.71
N ASP A 261 -11.72 -1.06 -8.98
CA ASP A 261 -11.01 -0.17 -9.92
C ASP A 261 -9.83 0.54 -9.24
N VAL A 262 -8.61 0.05 -9.47
CA VAL A 262 -7.38 0.67 -8.97
C VAL A 262 -6.84 1.76 -9.91
N SER A 263 -7.44 1.93 -11.09
CA SER A 263 -6.89 2.78 -12.16
C SER A 263 -6.77 4.27 -11.80
N PRO A 264 -7.64 4.90 -10.98
CA PRO A 264 -7.47 6.29 -10.57
C PRO A 264 -6.16 6.52 -9.82
N LEU A 265 -5.81 5.61 -8.90
CA LEU A 265 -4.58 5.67 -8.11
C LEU A 265 -3.34 5.46 -8.97
N LEU A 266 -3.37 4.50 -9.89
CA LEU A 266 -2.21 4.22 -10.76
C LEU A 266 -1.87 5.39 -11.70
N GLN A 267 -2.83 6.26 -12.03
CA GLN A 267 -2.59 7.46 -12.84
C GLN A 267 -1.79 8.55 -12.12
N VAL A 268 -1.84 8.57 -10.78
CA VAL A 268 -1.17 9.60 -9.97
C VAL A 268 0.17 9.14 -9.38
N LEU A 269 0.60 7.90 -9.66
CA LEU A 269 1.84 7.31 -9.15
C LEU A 269 2.85 6.94 -10.27
N PRO A 270 3.31 7.90 -11.10
CA PRO A 270 4.16 7.61 -12.26
C PRO A 270 5.58 7.14 -11.89
N ALA A 271 6.00 7.32 -10.63
CA ALA A 271 7.33 6.95 -10.14
C ALA A 271 7.42 5.53 -9.57
N LEU A 272 6.32 4.76 -9.60
CA LEU A 272 6.29 3.39 -9.09
C LEU A 272 7.35 2.52 -9.73
N ARG A 273 8.08 1.81 -8.87
CA ARG A 273 9.10 0.80 -9.19
C ARG A 273 8.61 -0.59 -8.82
N THR A 274 7.86 -0.69 -7.73
CA THR A 274 7.27 -1.95 -7.25
C THR A 274 5.77 -1.74 -7.08
N LEU A 275 4.97 -2.60 -7.71
CA LEU A 275 3.52 -2.62 -7.51
C LEU A 275 3.08 -4.06 -7.24
N ARG A 276 2.48 -4.27 -6.07
CA ARG A 276 1.86 -5.52 -5.68
C ARG A 276 0.39 -5.28 -5.39
N LEU A 277 -0.46 -6.10 -5.98
CA LEU A 277 -1.90 -6.06 -5.78
C LEU A 277 -2.36 -7.47 -5.40
N ARG A 278 -3.04 -7.60 -4.27
CA ARG A 278 -3.62 -8.87 -3.82
C ARG A 278 -5.11 -8.70 -3.52
N GLY A 279 -5.94 -9.53 -4.13
CA GLY A 279 -7.39 -9.52 -3.93
C GLY A 279 -8.16 -10.10 -5.11
N ALA A 280 -9.44 -10.35 -4.90
CA ALA A 280 -10.45 -10.58 -5.93
C ALA A 280 -10.88 -9.26 -6.59
N SER A 281 -11.70 -9.39 -7.64
CA SER A 281 -12.33 -8.29 -8.39
C SER A 281 -11.35 -7.17 -8.76
N LEU A 282 -10.80 -7.17 -9.98
CA LEU A 282 -9.74 -6.23 -10.35
C LEU A 282 -9.97 -5.56 -11.70
N GLU A 283 -10.01 -4.23 -11.69
CA GLU A 283 -9.91 -3.39 -12.88
C GLU A 283 -8.64 -2.52 -12.82
N LEU A 284 -7.74 -2.74 -13.78
CA LEU A 284 -6.45 -2.04 -13.87
C LEU A 284 -6.51 -0.78 -14.74
N GLY A 285 -7.55 -0.64 -15.57
CA GLY A 285 -7.60 0.37 -16.63
C GLY A 285 -6.39 0.31 -17.56
N LYS A 286 -5.96 1.48 -18.07
CA LYS A 286 -4.77 1.58 -18.93
C LYS A 286 -3.52 1.84 -18.09
N LEU A 287 -2.59 0.90 -18.08
CA LEU A 287 -1.35 1.00 -17.32
C LEU A 287 -0.31 1.88 -18.03
N HIS A 288 0.14 2.95 -17.34
CA HIS A 288 1.24 3.81 -17.77
C HIS A 288 2.23 4.01 -16.61
N LEU A 289 3.03 2.99 -16.34
CA LEU A 289 4.01 2.97 -15.25
C LEU A 289 5.42 2.72 -15.83
N PRO A 290 6.05 3.74 -16.44
CA PRO A 290 7.30 3.57 -17.17
C PRO A 290 8.51 3.27 -16.27
N GLU A 291 8.41 3.58 -14.98
CA GLU A 291 9.46 3.34 -13.99
C GLU A 291 9.37 1.96 -13.33
N LEU A 292 8.32 1.19 -13.62
CA LEU A 292 8.03 -0.07 -12.95
C LEU A 292 9.10 -1.12 -13.27
N ARG A 293 9.61 -1.77 -12.22
CA ARG A 293 10.64 -2.81 -12.23
C ARG A 293 10.06 -4.15 -11.81
N GLU A 294 9.11 -4.13 -10.89
CA GLU A 294 8.44 -5.31 -10.36
C GLU A 294 6.92 -5.10 -10.35
N PHE A 295 6.20 -6.05 -10.94
CA PHE A 295 4.74 -6.08 -10.90
C PHE A 295 4.27 -7.47 -10.49
N THR A 296 3.45 -7.52 -9.44
CA THR A 296 2.80 -8.74 -8.96
C THR A 296 1.31 -8.50 -8.81
N VAL A 297 0.51 -9.38 -9.42
CA VAL A 297 -0.93 -9.47 -9.18
C VAL A 297 -1.26 -10.87 -8.65
N GLU A 298 -1.84 -10.90 -7.46
CA GLU A 298 -2.31 -12.09 -6.75
C GLU A 298 -3.83 -12.05 -6.68
N THR A 299 -4.49 -13.03 -7.29
CA THR A 299 -5.95 -13.11 -7.29
C THR A 299 -6.42 -14.55 -7.38
N GLY A 300 -7.59 -14.82 -6.80
CA GLY A 300 -8.32 -16.08 -6.94
C GLY A 300 -8.94 -16.25 -8.34
N GLY A 301 -9.13 -15.16 -9.09
CA GLY A 301 -9.63 -15.18 -10.47
C GLY A 301 -9.38 -13.87 -11.22
N LEU A 302 -8.43 -13.89 -12.15
CA LEU A 302 -8.01 -12.71 -12.91
C LEU A 302 -8.94 -12.47 -14.12
N PRO A 303 -9.67 -11.34 -14.17
CA PRO A 303 -10.59 -11.08 -15.28
C PRO A 303 -9.85 -10.78 -16.58
N LEU A 304 -10.52 -11.02 -17.72
CA LEU A 304 -9.91 -10.86 -19.05
C LEU A 304 -9.48 -9.42 -19.33
N SER A 305 -10.20 -8.44 -18.77
CA SER A 305 -9.86 -7.02 -18.85
C SER A 305 -8.47 -6.76 -18.23
N ALA A 306 -8.21 -7.28 -17.04
CA ALA A 306 -6.92 -7.15 -16.36
C ALA A 306 -5.80 -7.84 -17.15
N VAL A 307 -6.02 -9.06 -17.65
CA VAL A 307 -5.06 -9.76 -18.53
C VAL A 307 -4.67 -8.87 -19.72
N LYS A 308 -5.67 -8.29 -20.42
CA LYS A 308 -5.44 -7.40 -21.56
C LYS A 308 -4.68 -6.14 -21.17
N SER A 309 -5.01 -5.52 -20.04
CA SER A 309 -4.30 -4.34 -19.53
C SER A 309 -2.82 -4.63 -19.30
N ILE A 310 -2.50 -5.78 -18.69
CA ILE A 310 -1.12 -6.17 -18.39
C ILE A 310 -0.30 -6.41 -19.66
N VAL A 311 -0.83 -7.20 -20.60
CA VAL A 311 -0.07 -7.65 -21.78
C VAL A 311 0.02 -6.62 -22.90
N THR A 312 -0.82 -5.58 -22.87
CA THR A 312 -0.77 -4.47 -23.85
C THR A 312 0.02 -3.26 -23.35
N ALA A 313 0.33 -3.21 -22.06
CA ALA A 313 1.12 -2.14 -21.47
C ALA A 313 2.58 -2.18 -21.89
N LYS A 314 3.24 -1.02 -21.76
CA LYS A 314 4.66 -0.84 -22.10
C LYS A 314 5.46 -0.73 -20.81
N TRP A 315 6.37 -1.67 -20.62
CA TRP A 315 7.11 -1.92 -19.40
C TRP A 315 8.63 -1.80 -19.65
N PRO A 316 9.14 -0.60 -19.99
CA PRO A 316 10.50 -0.45 -20.49
C PRO A 316 11.58 -0.81 -19.45
N LYS A 317 11.26 -0.78 -18.15
CA LYS A 317 12.20 -1.07 -17.04
C LYS A 317 11.83 -2.31 -16.22
N LEU A 318 10.80 -3.05 -16.62
CA LEU A 318 10.29 -4.18 -15.85
C LEU A 318 11.24 -5.37 -15.95
N GLU A 319 11.66 -5.87 -14.80
CA GLU A 319 12.58 -7.00 -14.65
C GLU A 319 11.86 -8.22 -14.05
N ARG A 320 10.81 -8.01 -13.26
CA ARG A 320 9.96 -9.06 -12.66
C ARG A 320 8.49 -8.84 -12.96
N LEU A 321 7.83 -9.87 -13.49
CA LEU A 321 6.39 -9.92 -13.70
C LEU A 321 5.85 -11.21 -13.10
N GLU A 322 4.88 -11.11 -12.20
CA GLU A 322 4.19 -12.24 -11.59
C GLU A 322 2.68 -12.07 -11.73
N ILE A 323 2.03 -13.04 -12.36
CA ILE A 323 0.60 -13.03 -12.64
C ILE A 323 0.01 -14.33 -12.09
N TRP A 324 -0.96 -14.21 -11.17
CA TRP A 324 -1.78 -15.31 -10.72
C TRP A 324 -3.09 -15.28 -11.50
N PHE A 325 -3.36 -16.33 -12.28
CA PHE A 325 -4.57 -16.36 -13.11
C PHE A 325 -5.82 -16.74 -12.33
N GLY A 326 -5.69 -17.61 -11.34
CA GLY A 326 -6.82 -18.09 -10.56
C GLY A 326 -7.63 -19.17 -11.27
N SER A 327 -8.87 -19.34 -10.82
CA SER A 327 -9.82 -20.33 -11.30
C SER A 327 -11.07 -19.67 -11.90
N GLU A 328 -11.64 -20.30 -12.93
CA GLU A 328 -12.90 -19.83 -13.56
C GLU A 328 -14.04 -19.70 -12.54
N ASN A 329 -14.04 -20.52 -11.48
CA ASN A 329 -15.02 -20.48 -10.39
C ASN A 329 -15.00 -19.16 -9.61
N TYR A 330 -13.87 -18.44 -9.64
CA TYR A 330 -13.67 -17.15 -8.95
C TYR A 330 -13.49 -16.01 -9.96
N GLY A 331 -13.90 -16.21 -11.22
CA GLY A 331 -13.91 -15.17 -12.24
C GLY A 331 -12.63 -15.09 -13.08
N ALA A 332 -11.74 -16.09 -13.02
CA ALA A 332 -10.62 -16.14 -13.95
C ALA A 332 -11.12 -16.25 -15.40
N GLU A 333 -10.50 -15.49 -16.28
CA GLU A 333 -10.73 -15.59 -17.72
C GLU A 333 -9.41 -15.53 -18.49
N GLY A 334 -9.49 -15.94 -19.76
CA GLY A 334 -8.38 -15.87 -20.72
C GLY A 334 -7.52 -17.12 -20.74
N GLY A 335 -6.50 -17.10 -21.59
CA GLY A 335 -5.54 -18.19 -21.70
C GLY A 335 -4.36 -17.84 -22.59
N VAL A 336 -3.66 -18.85 -23.11
CA VAL A 336 -2.46 -18.69 -23.95
C VAL A 336 -2.65 -17.68 -25.09
N LYS A 337 -3.83 -17.67 -25.72
CA LYS A 337 -4.14 -16.75 -26.84
C LYS A 337 -4.13 -15.28 -26.39
N ASP A 338 -4.57 -15.00 -25.17
CA ASP A 338 -4.75 -13.66 -24.62
C ASP A 338 -3.42 -13.10 -24.11
N ILE A 339 -2.53 -13.97 -23.61
CA ILE A 339 -1.16 -13.59 -23.19
C ILE A 339 -0.12 -13.65 -24.31
N ARG A 340 -0.53 -13.94 -25.55
CA ARG A 340 0.38 -13.99 -26.71
C ARG A 340 1.29 -12.77 -26.85
N PRO A 341 0.84 -11.51 -26.65
CA PRO A 341 1.74 -10.35 -26.72
C PRO A 341 2.92 -10.44 -25.74
N LEU A 342 2.68 -10.94 -24.52
CA LEU A 342 3.71 -11.16 -23.51
C LEU A 342 4.66 -12.29 -23.92
N LEU A 343 4.14 -13.42 -24.42
CA LEU A 343 4.96 -14.52 -24.93
C LEU A 343 5.82 -14.11 -26.13
N GLU A 344 5.35 -13.14 -26.92
CA GLU A 344 6.10 -12.53 -28.03
C GLU A 344 7.15 -11.50 -27.57
N GLY A 345 7.27 -11.24 -26.25
CA GLY A 345 8.21 -10.28 -25.66
C GLY A 345 7.82 -8.81 -25.89
N LYS A 346 6.57 -8.54 -26.28
CA LYS A 346 6.13 -7.16 -26.58
C LYS A 346 6.03 -6.35 -25.30
N GLY A 347 6.68 -5.19 -25.30
CA GLY A 347 6.60 -4.23 -24.19
C GLY A 347 7.49 -4.54 -22.99
N VAL A 348 8.19 -5.68 -22.94
CA VAL A 348 8.96 -6.17 -21.78
C VAL A 348 10.44 -6.45 -22.09
N PRO A 349 11.20 -5.48 -22.64
CA PRO A 349 12.55 -5.73 -23.17
C PRO A 349 13.59 -6.15 -22.12
N ASN A 350 13.34 -5.88 -20.83
CA ASN A 350 14.27 -6.14 -19.73
C ASN A 350 13.80 -7.23 -18.75
N LEU A 351 12.71 -7.94 -19.09
CA LEU A 351 12.12 -8.94 -18.21
C LEU A 351 13.07 -10.14 -18.04
N LYS A 352 13.38 -10.45 -16.78
CA LYS A 352 14.26 -11.57 -16.39
C LYS A 352 13.52 -12.64 -15.60
N ARG A 353 12.45 -12.26 -14.88
CA ARG A 353 11.66 -13.18 -14.06
C ARG A 353 10.20 -13.11 -14.49
N LEU A 354 9.66 -14.25 -14.91
CA LEU A 354 8.26 -14.36 -15.30
C LEU A 354 7.58 -15.46 -14.49
N GLY A 355 6.58 -15.08 -13.71
CA GLY A 355 5.64 -15.99 -13.06
C GLY A 355 4.30 -16.00 -13.78
N LEU A 356 3.91 -17.15 -14.30
CA LEU A 356 2.57 -17.45 -14.83
C LEU A 356 1.94 -18.47 -13.87
N ARG A 357 1.68 -18.00 -12.66
CA ARG A 357 1.35 -18.83 -11.50
C ARG A 357 -0.14 -19.07 -11.42
N ASN A 358 -0.51 -20.03 -10.57
CA ASN A 358 -1.91 -20.23 -10.17
C ASN A 358 -2.84 -20.33 -11.38
N SER A 359 -2.46 -21.10 -12.41
CA SER A 359 -3.15 -21.14 -13.70
C SER A 359 -3.81 -22.49 -13.98
N GLU A 360 -5.10 -22.47 -14.31
CA GLU A 360 -5.84 -23.68 -14.73
C GLU A 360 -5.47 -24.19 -16.13
N PHE A 361 -4.73 -23.40 -16.91
CA PHE A 361 -4.30 -23.76 -18.27
C PHE A 361 -2.78 -24.03 -18.36
N THR A 362 -2.16 -24.49 -17.27
CA THR A 362 -0.69 -24.65 -17.19
C THR A 362 -0.12 -25.65 -18.20
N ASP A 363 -0.84 -26.74 -18.53
CA ASP A 363 -0.42 -27.64 -19.61
C ASP A 363 -0.39 -26.94 -20.98
N ALA A 364 -1.33 -26.03 -21.25
CA ALA A 364 -1.32 -25.24 -22.48
C ALA A 364 -0.19 -24.21 -22.49
N LEU A 365 0.20 -23.67 -21.32
CA LEU A 365 1.42 -22.88 -21.20
C LEU A 365 2.65 -23.70 -21.59
N CYS A 366 2.74 -24.96 -21.14
CA CYS A 366 3.85 -25.86 -21.48
C CYS A 366 3.97 -26.11 -22.99
N GLU A 367 2.86 -26.13 -23.73
CA GLU A 367 2.86 -26.22 -25.19
C GLU A 367 3.35 -24.93 -25.88
N ALA A 368 3.08 -23.76 -25.30
CA ALA A 368 3.42 -22.47 -25.92
C ALA A 368 4.84 -21.98 -25.60
N LEU A 369 5.28 -22.16 -24.35
CA LEU A 369 6.54 -21.61 -23.81
C LEU A 369 7.80 -21.99 -24.60
N PRO A 370 7.98 -23.23 -25.11
CA PRO A 370 9.17 -23.61 -25.87
C PRO A 370 9.44 -22.72 -27.09
N THR A 371 8.42 -22.05 -27.62
CA THR A 371 8.51 -21.17 -28.79
C THR A 371 8.30 -19.69 -28.46
N ALA A 372 8.13 -19.36 -27.17
CA ALA A 372 7.93 -17.99 -26.73
C ALA A 372 9.19 -17.16 -26.96
N LYS A 373 9.04 -15.97 -27.56
CA LYS A 373 10.15 -15.05 -27.85
C LYS A 373 10.69 -14.37 -26.60
N VAL A 374 9.89 -14.30 -25.53
CA VAL A 374 10.34 -13.79 -24.23
C VAL A 374 11.22 -14.79 -23.49
N LEU A 375 11.12 -16.10 -23.76
CA LEU A 375 11.84 -17.13 -22.99
C LEU A 375 13.38 -16.97 -23.00
N PRO A 376 14.05 -16.66 -24.13
CA PRO A 376 15.51 -16.57 -24.17
C PRO A 376 16.15 -15.47 -23.31
N GLN A 377 15.37 -14.45 -22.90
CA GLN A 377 15.86 -13.38 -22.00
C GLN A 377 15.58 -13.66 -20.51
N LEU A 378 14.76 -14.67 -20.21
CA LEU A 378 14.43 -15.01 -18.83
C LEU A 378 15.61 -15.72 -18.14
N GLU A 379 15.75 -15.45 -16.85
CA GLU A 379 16.61 -16.15 -15.91
C GLU A 379 15.78 -17.09 -15.01
N THR A 380 14.56 -16.68 -14.66
CA THR A 380 13.62 -17.45 -13.84
C THR A 380 12.26 -17.56 -14.54
N LEU A 381 11.73 -18.78 -14.59
CA LEU A 381 10.37 -19.07 -15.01
C LEU A 381 9.64 -19.78 -13.87
N ASP A 382 8.46 -19.28 -13.52
CA ASP A 382 7.64 -19.82 -12.44
C ASP A 382 6.25 -20.19 -12.98
N LEU A 383 5.94 -21.48 -12.94
CA LEU A 383 4.66 -22.10 -13.30
C LEU A 383 4.02 -22.77 -12.09
N SER A 384 4.41 -22.37 -10.88
CA SER A 384 3.92 -22.96 -9.64
C SER A 384 2.43 -22.70 -9.41
N MET A 385 1.83 -23.48 -8.52
CA MET A 385 0.44 -23.33 -8.09
C MET A 385 -0.60 -23.60 -9.19
N GLY A 386 -0.18 -24.03 -10.37
CA GLY A 386 -1.05 -24.32 -11.51
C GLY A 386 -1.57 -25.75 -11.54
N THR A 387 -2.03 -26.17 -12.72
CA THR A 387 -2.60 -27.49 -13.00
C THR A 387 -1.70 -28.34 -13.92
N MET A 388 -0.37 -28.10 -13.88
CA MET A 388 0.58 -28.82 -14.73
C MET A 388 0.57 -30.31 -14.43
N SER A 389 0.36 -31.11 -15.47
CA SER A 389 0.35 -32.57 -15.38
C SER A 389 1.58 -33.20 -16.00
N ASP A 390 1.69 -34.52 -15.89
CA ASP A 390 2.75 -35.28 -16.54
C ASP A 390 2.76 -35.08 -18.07
N LYS A 391 1.61 -34.72 -18.68
CA LYS A 391 1.54 -34.33 -20.09
C LYS A 391 2.34 -33.04 -20.32
N GLY A 392 2.07 -31.98 -19.56
CA GLY A 392 2.82 -30.72 -19.65
C GLY A 392 4.32 -30.92 -19.37
N ALA A 393 4.65 -31.75 -18.37
CA ALA A 393 6.04 -32.12 -18.07
C ALA A 393 6.74 -32.80 -19.25
N GLY A 394 6.04 -33.73 -19.92
CA GLY A 394 6.52 -34.38 -21.14
C GLY A 394 6.84 -33.38 -22.25
N VAL A 395 5.95 -32.42 -22.50
CA VAL A 395 6.15 -31.38 -23.52
C VAL A 395 7.40 -30.54 -23.22
N LEU A 396 7.58 -30.10 -21.97
CA LEU A 396 8.77 -29.34 -21.58
C LEU A 396 10.05 -30.18 -21.74
N ALA A 397 10.01 -31.45 -21.36
CA ALA A 397 11.14 -32.38 -21.49
C ALA A 397 11.54 -32.64 -22.95
N GLU A 398 10.58 -32.77 -23.86
CA GLU A 398 10.84 -32.87 -25.31
C GLU A 398 11.54 -31.62 -25.87
N HIS A 399 11.33 -30.47 -25.23
CA HIS A 399 11.90 -29.19 -25.62
C HIS A 399 12.99 -28.67 -24.66
N ALA A 400 13.65 -29.58 -23.92
CA ALA A 400 14.56 -29.20 -22.84
C ALA A 400 15.64 -28.16 -23.23
N ALA A 401 16.11 -28.20 -24.48
CA ALA A 401 17.10 -27.24 -24.97
C ALA A 401 16.63 -25.78 -24.86
N ALA A 402 15.33 -25.50 -24.98
CA ALA A 402 14.75 -24.15 -24.89
C ALA A 402 14.83 -23.55 -23.48
N PHE A 403 15.00 -24.38 -22.43
CA PHE A 403 15.01 -23.97 -21.03
C PHE A 403 16.41 -24.03 -20.40
N SER A 404 17.39 -24.60 -21.11
CA SER A 404 18.73 -24.89 -20.57
C SER A 404 19.53 -23.68 -20.09
N HIS A 405 19.17 -22.47 -20.52
CA HIS A 405 19.77 -21.22 -20.05
C HIS A 405 19.14 -20.68 -18.76
N LEU A 406 17.94 -21.14 -18.40
CA LEU A 406 17.26 -20.69 -17.18
C LEU A 406 18.09 -21.07 -15.96
N ARG A 407 18.24 -20.11 -15.06
CA ARG A 407 18.81 -20.34 -13.73
C ARG A 407 17.84 -21.14 -12.88
N GLU A 408 16.56 -20.83 -12.97
CA GLU A 408 15.52 -21.36 -12.08
C GLU A 408 14.23 -21.64 -12.84
N LEU A 409 13.66 -22.83 -12.60
CA LEU A 409 12.32 -23.22 -13.02
C LEU A 409 11.54 -23.71 -11.80
N ASP A 410 10.40 -23.08 -11.52
CA ASP A 410 9.49 -23.52 -10.47
C ASP A 410 8.22 -24.15 -11.07
N VAL A 411 7.94 -25.39 -10.67
CA VAL A 411 6.72 -26.15 -11.00
C VAL A 411 6.13 -26.78 -9.73
N THR A 412 6.40 -26.20 -8.56
CA THR A 412 5.81 -26.63 -7.28
C THR A 412 4.31 -26.43 -7.25
N GLU A 413 3.60 -27.13 -6.36
CA GLU A 413 2.16 -26.96 -6.16
C GLU A 413 1.32 -27.16 -7.43
N ASN A 414 1.81 -28.00 -8.33
CA ASN A 414 1.10 -28.47 -9.51
C ASN A 414 0.51 -29.86 -9.25
N THR A 415 0.29 -30.61 -10.32
CA THR A 415 -0.40 -31.90 -10.37
C THR A 415 0.52 -33.01 -10.92
N LEU A 416 1.84 -32.90 -10.72
CA LEU A 416 2.83 -33.83 -11.24
C LEU A 416 2.96 -35.10 -10.39
N THR A 417 2.95 -36.26 -11.04
CA THR A 417 3.35 -37.51 -10.38
C THR A 417 4.88 -37.56 -10.22
N PRO A 418 5.44 -38.53 -9.47
CA PRO A 418 6.89 -38.73 -9.41
C PRO A 418 7.54 -38.92 -10.80
N ALA A 419 6.80 -39.45 -11.79
CA ALA A 419 7.28 -39.58 -13.16
C ALA A 419 7.39 -38.21 -13.84
N GLY A 420 6.36 -37.36 -13.75
CA GLY A 420 6.37 -35.99 -14.23
C GLY A 420 7.49 -35.14 -13.61
N GLN A 421 7.66 -35.21 -12.29
CA GLN A 421 8.75 -34.52 -11.58
C GLN A 421 10.13 -34.92 -12.12
N LYS A 422 10.32 -36.21 -12.45
CA LYS A 422 11.57 -36.71 -13.03
C LYS A 422 11.83 -36.17 -14.44
N LEU A 423 10.78 -35.93 -15.23
CA LEU A 423 10.90 -35.35 -16.58
C LEU A 423 11.43 -33.92 -16.54
N VAL A 424 11.00 -33.11 -15.58
CA VAL A 424 11.36 -31.69 -15.47
C VAL A 424 12.66 -31.42 -14.72
N ALA A 425 13.15 -32.37 -13.91
CA ALA A 425 14.23 -32.19 -12.94
C ALA A 425 15.57 -31.63 -13.48
N LYS A 426 15.78 -31.64 -14.79
CA LYS A 426 17.02 -31.19 -15.46
C LYS A 426 16.80 -30.12 -16.53
N LEU A 427 15.64 -29.48 -16.53
CA LEU A 427 15.29 -28.48 -17.54
C LEU A 427 16.03 -27.15 -17.39
N ALA A 428 16.36 -26.77 -16.16
CA ALA A 428 17.03 -25.52 -15.81
C ALA A 428 18.19 -25.80 -14.83
N GLY A 429 18.97 -24.76 -14.50
CA GLY A 429 20.06 -24.87 -13.52
C GLY A 429 19.59 -25.32 -12.13
N THR A 430 18.41 -24.88 -11.70
CA THR A 430 17.71 -25.32 -10.50
C THR A 430 16.24 -25.53 -10.84
N VAL A 431 15.67 -26.65 -10.41
CA VAL A 431 14.25 -26.98 -10.64
C VAL A 431 13.57 -27.32 -9.32
N SER A 432 12.53 -26.56 -8.99
CA SER A 432 11.65 -26.81 -7.84
C SER A 432 10.41 -27.55 -8.32
N ALA A 433 10.23 -28.81 -7.90
CA ALA A 433 9.10 -29.65 -8.33
C ALA A 433 8.39 -30.36 -7.17
N GLY A 434 8.63 -29.93 -5.93
CA GLY A 434 8.00 -30.49 -4.73
C GLY A 434 6.57 -29.99 -4.49
N ASN A 435 5.99 -30.39 -3.35
CA ASN A 435 4.67 -29.97 -2.88
C ASN A 435 3.54 -30.16 -3.90
N GLN A 436 3.61 -31.23 -4.70
CA GLN A 436 2.57 -31.53 -5.69
C GLN A 436 1.26 -31.88 -4.99
N ARG A 437 0.15 -31.37 -5.51
CA ARG A 437 -1.19 -31.54 -4.96
C ARG A 437 -1.80 -32.84 -5.50
N GLU A 438 -2.53 -33.56 -4.64
CA GLU A 438 -3.33 -34.71 -5.05
C GLU A 438 -4.66 -34.24 -5.64
N TYR A 439 -5.12 -34.90 -6.70
CA TYR A 439 -6.35 -34.52 -7.43
C TYR A 439 -6.94 -35.75 -8.14
N ASP A 440 -8.24 -35.68 -8.42
CA ASP A 440 -8.91 -36.55 -9.39
C ASP A 440 -8.70 -35.96 -10.80
N GLU A 441 -8.38 -36.78 -11.80
CA GLU A 441 -8.10 -36.32 -13.17
C GLU A 441 -9.24 -35.46 -13.77
N GLU A 442 -10.47 -35.62 -13.27
CA GLU A 442 -11.63 -34.83 -13.67
C GLU A 442 -11.75 -33.45 -12.98
N TYR A 443 -10.98 -33.18 -11.91
CA TYR A 443 -11.09 -31.96 -11.08
C TYR A 443 -9.72 -31.38 -10.69
N ARG A 444 -8.95 -30.88 -11.68
CA ARG A 444 -7.75 -30.08 -11.43
C ARG A 444 -8.11 -28.60 -11.25
N TYR A 445 -7.61 -27.99 -10.18
CA TYR A 445 -7.85 -26.58 -9.84
C TYR A 445 -6.53 -25.87 -9.49
N ALA A 446 -6.47 -24.56 -9.64
CA ALA A 446 -5.32 -23.74 -9.21
C ALA A 446 -5.19 -23.74 -7.67
N ALA A 447 -4.00 -23.50 -7.09
CA ALA A 447 -3.79 -23.66 -5.64
C ALA A 447 -4.51 -22.61 -4.80
N VAL A 448 -4.77 -21.43 -5.38
CA VAL A 448 -5.50 -20.35 -4.75
C VAL A 448 -6.71 -19.99 -5.60
N GLY A 449 -7.88 -19.98 -4.97
CA GLY A 449 -9.16 -19.68 -5.61
C GLY A 449 -10.09 -18.98 -4.63
N GLU A 450 -10.31 -19.60 -3.47
CA GLU A 450 -11.03 -19.03 -2.33
C GLU A 450 -10.16 -18.04 -1.53
#